data_AF-A0A923QUS1-F1
#
_entry.id   AF-A0A923QUS1-F1
#
_cell.length_a   1.000
_cell.length_b   1.000
_cell.length_c   1.000
_cell.angle_alpha   90.00
_cell.angle_beta   90.00
_cell.angle_gamma   90.00
#
_symmetry.space_group_name_H-M   'P 1'
#
loop_
_entity.id
_entity.type
_entity.pdbx_description
1 polymer ?
#
loop_
_entity_poly.entity_id
_entity_poly.type
_entity_poly.pdbx_seq_one_letter_code
_entity_poly.pdbx_strand_id
1 'polypeptide(L)'
;MPQITLRKKTDVSSPSDLKVTVQDRTFEYLMNAINPEIRISAFLDEDVAQVDADYVDVFVGEDCPYRSTITKIIPGSKTRTGIALPAEMKAGEQLTIIVTRSRTDV
;
A
#
# COMPACT_ATOMS: atom_id res chain seq x y z
N MET A 1 -8.75 -8.32 8.50
CA MET A 1 -7.85 -7.36 7.86
C MET A 1 -7.16 -8.02 6.67
N PRO A 2 -7.52 -7.65 5.44
CA PRO A 2 -6.89 -8.16 4.23
C PRO A 2 -5.45 -7.68 4.08
N GLN A 3 -4.61 -8.51 3.46
CA GLN A 3 -3.22 -8.19 3.14
C GLN A 3 -3.08 -7.72 1.68
N ILE A 4 -2.15 -6.79 1.46
CA ILE A 4 -1.69 -6.39 0.13
C ILE A 4 -0.18 -6.41 0.04
N THR A 5 0.29 -6.46 -1.19
CA THR A 5 1.70 -6.38 -1.53
C THR A 5 1.97 -5.08 -2.28
N LEU A 6 2.79 -4.20 -1.72
CA LEU A 6 3.32 -3.03 -2.43
C LEU A 6 4.50 -3.50 -3.27
N ARG A 7 4.43 -3.35 -4.58
CA ARG A 7 5.44 -3.85 -5.51
C ARG A 7 6.36 -2.76 -6.00
N LYS A 8 7.63 -3.11 -6.17
CA LYS A 8 8.65 -2.25 -6.82
C LYS A 8 8.54 -2.23 -8.34
N LYS A 9 7.97 -3.29 -8.90
CA LYS A 9 7.75 -3.46 -10.35
C LYS A 9 6.32 -3.91 -10.59
N THR A 10 5.69 -3.35 -11.59
CA THR A 10 4.30 -3.70 -11.91
C THR A 10 4.22 -5.14 -12.41
N ASP A 11 3.22 -5.89 -11.94
CA ASP A 11 2.95 -7.29 -12.29
C ASP A 11 4.10 -8.29 -12.04
N VAL A 12 5.15 -7.89 -11.32
CA VAL A 12 6.29 -8.75 -11.01
C VAL A 12 6.53 -8.74 -9.51
N SER A 13 6.43 -9.93 -8.90
CA SER A 13 6.80 -10.13 -7.50
C SER A 13 8.32 -10.03 -7.33
N SER A 14 8.76 -9.38 -6.27
CA SER A 14 10.17 -9.24 -5.92
C SER A 14 10.42 -9.43 -4.42
N PRO A 15 11.62 -9.84 -3.99
CA PRO A 15 11.98 -9.91 -2.57
C PRO A 15 11.92 -8.55 -1.85
N SER A 16 11.90 -7.44 -2.60
CA SER A 16 11.79 -6.08 -2.09
C SER A 16 10.34 -5.59 -2.02
N ASP A 17 9.37 -6.45 -2.32
CA ASP A 17 7.97 -6.12 -2.17
C ASP A 17 7.59 -6.09 -0.70
N LEU A 18 6.74 -5.14 -0.33
CA LEU A 18 6.33 -4.93 1.05
C LEU A 18 4.93 -5.47 1.27
N LYS A 19 4.80 -6.42 2.20
CA LYS A 19 3.51 -6.94 2.64
C LYS A 19 3.00 -6.08 3.78
N VAL A 20 1.77 -5.60 3.63
CA VAL A 20 1.08 -4.81 4.66
C VAL A 20 -0.36 -5.26 4.80
N THR A 21 -0.88 -5.08 6.00
CA THR A 21 -2.27 -5.36 6.33
C THR A 21 -3.07 -4.07 6.30
N VAL A 22 -4.23 -4.04 5.64
CA VAL A 22 -5.09 -2.85 5.59
C VAL A 22 -6.36 -3.03 6.39
N GLN A 23 -7.00 -1.91 6.74
CA GLN A 23 -8.30 -1.97 7.43
C GLN A 23 -9.36 -2.64 6.56
N ASP A 24 -10.22 -3.43 7.22
CA ASP A 24 -11.40 -4.01 6.59
C ASP A 24 -12.26 -2.90 5.96
N ARG A 25 -12.80 -3.15 4.76
CA ARG A 25 -13.52 -2.22 3.86
C ARG A 25 -12.68 -1.30 2.96
N THR A 26 -11.36 -1.21 3.13
CA THR A 26 -10.53 -0.32 2.27
C THR A 26 -10.67 -0.66 0.77
N PHE A 27 -10.80 -1.95 0.43
CA PHE A 27 -11.01 -2.38 -0.96
C PHE A 27 -12.44 -2.13 -1.48
N GLU A 28 -13.44 -2.28 -0.62
CA GLU A 28 -14.81 -1.88 -0.97
C GLU A 28 -14.86 -0.38 -1.31
N TYR A 29 -14.13 0.46 -0.56
CA TYR A 29 -13.99 1.88 -0.88
C TYR A 29 -13.21 2.11 -2.18
N LEU A 30 -12.12 1.39 -2.43
CA LEU A 30 -11.38 1.50 -3.70
C LEU A 30 -12.27 1.19 -4.92
N MET A 31 -13.09 0.15 -4.80
CA MET A 31 -14.00 -0.28 -5.86
C MET A 31 -15.15 0.70 -6.09
N ASN A 32 -15.72 1.26 -5.03
CA ASN A 32 -16.93 2.09 -5.10
C ASN A 32 -16.67 3.61 -5.10
N ALA A 33 -15.42 4.05 -4.88
CA ALA A 33 -15.10 5.47 -4.89
C ALA A 33 -15.46 6.09 -6.24
N ILE A 34 -15.91 7.35 -6.25
CA ILE A 34 -16.08 8.12 -7.48
C ILE A 34 -14.73 8.73 -7.90
N ASN A 35 -13.94 9.17 -6.92
CA ASN A 35 -12.61 9.70 -7.12
C ASN A 35 -11.64 8.57 -7.53
N PRO A 36 -10.82 8.75 -8.58
CA PRO A 36 -9.78 7.79 -8.93
C PRO A 36 -8.68 7.68 -7.87
N GLU A 37 -8.51 8.68 -7.00
CA GLU A 37 -7.54 8.65 -5.91
C GLU A 37 -8.20 8.29 -4.57
N ILE A 38 -7.58 7.34 -3.85
CA ILE A 38 -7.97 7.00 -2.47
C ILE A 38 -6.76 6.97 -1.54
N ARG A 39 -7.03 7.03 -0.23
CA ARG A 39 -6.04 6.86 0.83
C ARG A 39 -6.27 5.52 1.52
N ILE A 40 -5.24 4.68 1.52
CA ILE A 40 -5.21 3.38 2.17
C ILE A 40 -4.40 3.51 3.45
N SER A 41 -5.00 3.12 4.58
CA SER A 41 -4.27 2.96 5.83
C SER A 41 -3.84 1.50 5.97
N ALA A 42 -2.54 1.29 5.97
CA ALA A 42 -1.91 -0.01 6.06
C ALA A 42 -1.02 -0.11 7.31
N PHE A 43 -0.84 -1.30 7.84
CA PHE A 43 -0.04 -1.61 9.01
C PHE A 43 0.99 -2.68 8.68
N LEU A 44 2.16 -2.56 9.29
CA LEU A 44 3.19 -3.59 9.21
C LEU A 44 2.87 -4.72 10.18
N ASP A 45 2.91 -5.95 9.69
CA ASP A 45 2.71 -7.15 10.54
C ASP A 45 4.00 -7.57 11.25
N GLU A 46 5.15 -7.16 10.72
CA GLU A 46 6.48 -7.48 11.21
C GLU A 46 7.43 -6.28 11.14
N ASP A 47 8.58 -6.39 11.78
CA ASP A 47 9.66 -5.41 11.66
C ASP A 47 10.25 -5.46 10.25
N VAL A 48 10.32 -4.30 9.61
CA VAL A 48 10.86 -4.16 8.25
C VAL A 48 12.09 -3.26 8.31
N ALA A 49 13.24 -3.86 8.04
CA ALA A 49 14.54 -3.18 8.08
C ALA A 49 14.60 -1.98 7.13
N GLN A 50 13.89 -2.03 6.00
CA GLN A 50 13.87 -0.96 5.02
C GLN A 50 12.53 -0.87 4.31
N VAL A 51 11.76 0.16 4.65
CA VAL A 51 10.59 0.60 3.89
C VAL A 51 11.04 1.73 2.97
N ASP A 52 10.83 1.58 1.66
CA ASP A 52 11.17 2.61 0.69
C ASP A 52 10.04 3.62 0.44
N ALA A 53 10.36 4.78 -0.11
CA ALA A 53 9.37 5.76 -0.54
C ALA A 53 8.68 5.36 -1.86
N ASP A 54 9.41 4.64 -2.70
CA ASP A 54 9.04 4.39 -4.10
C ASP A 54 8.55 2.96 -4.28
N TYR A 55 7.24 2.80 -4.40
CA TYR A 55 6.61 1.59 -4.91
C TYR A 55 5.72 2.00 -6.07
N VAL A 56 5.49 1.11 -7.02
CA VAL A 56 4.80 1.45 -8.28
C VAL A 56 3.38 0.92 -8.34
N ASP A 57 3.07 -0.13 -7.59
CA ASP A 57 1.82 -0.86 -7.73
C ASP A 57 1.37 -1.49 -6.40
N VAL A 58 0.05 -1.60 -6.21
CA VAL A 58 -0.56 -2.36 -5.13
C VAL A 58 -1.17 -3.63 -5.71
N PHE A 59 -0.59 -4.77 -5.34
CA PHE A 59 -1.19 -6.06 -5.61
C PHE A 59 -2.10 -6.48 -4.46
N VAL A 60 -3.38 -6.50 -4.76
CA VAL A 60 -4.42 -7.21 -4.02
C VAL A 60 -4.56 -8.56 -4.71
N GLY A 61 -4.80 -9.66 -4.00
CA GLY A 61 -4.91 -11.01 -4.59
C GLY A 61 -5.94 -11.15 -5.73
N GLU A 62 -6.15 -12.37 -6.22
CA GLU A 62 -6.91 -12.67 -7.46
C GLU A 62 -8.33 -12.07 -7.55
N ASP A 63 -8.90 -11.59 -6.44
CA ASP A 63 -10.24 -11.00 -6.36
C ASP A 63 -10.33 -9.51 -6.73
N CYS A 64 -9.23 -8.81 -7.05
CA CYS A 64 -9.26 -7.40 -7.44
C CYS A 64 -9.02 -7.18 -8.95
N PRO A 65 -10.05 -6.85 -9.75
CA PRO A 65 -9.90 -6.69 -11.20
C PRO A 65 -9.24 -5.36 -11.63
N TYR A 66 -8.82 -4.52 -10.67
CA TYR A 66 -8.32 -3.17 -10.94
C TYR A 66 -6.82 -3.07 -10.70
N ARG A 67 -6.13 -2.40 -11.63
CA ARG A 67 -4.72 -2.01 -11.45
C ARG A 67 -4.63 -0.68 -10.70
N SER A 68 -3.81 -0.62 -9.66
CA SER A 68 -3.69 0.56 -8.80
C SER A 68 -2.25 1.05 -8.74
N THR A 69 -2.02 2.27 -9.21
CA THR A 69 -0.68 2.88 -9.16
C THR A 69 -0.51 3.59 -7.82
N ILE A 70 0.63 3.36 -7.14
CA ILE A 70 0.97 4.10 -5.93
C ILE A 70 1.51 5.47 -6.35
N THR A 71 0.90 6.54 -5.84
CA THR A 71 1.35 7.91 -6.12
C THR A 71 2.14 8.50 -4.97
N LYS A 72 1.88 8.04 -3.74
CA LYS A 72 2.59 8.52 -2.57
C LYS A 72 2.55 7.53 -1.42
N ILE A 73 3.66 7.42 -0.70
CA ILE A 73 3.73 6.77 0.60
C ILE A 73 4.07 7.80 1.66
N ILE A 74 3.28 7.79 2.74
CA ILE A 74 3.48 8.64 3.90
C ILE A 74 3.65 7.71 5.09
N PRO A 75 4.87 7.55 5.61
CA PRO A 75 5.05 6.81 6.84
C PRO A 75 4.54 7.61 8.03
N GLY A 76 3.95 6.93 8.99
CA GLY A 76 3.56 7.55 10.23
C GLY A 76 2.82 6.56 11.09
N SER A 77 3.24 6.45 12.35
CA SER A 77 2.54 5.66 13.35
C SER A 77 1.93 6.58 14.40
N LYS A 78 1.08 6.03 15.27
CA LYS A 78 0.64 6.74 16.48
C LYS A 78 1.82 7.16 17.37
N THR A 79 2.98 6.51 17.25
CA THR A 79 4.14 6.67 18.12
C THR A 79 5.30 7.43 17.48
N ARG A 80 5.37 7.51 16.15
CA ARG A 80 6.43 8.20 15.38
C ARG A 80 5.82 8.92 14.17
N THR A 81 5.91 10.24 14.17
CA THR A 81 5.49 11.11 13.06
C THR A 81 6.72 11.65 12.32
N GLY A 82 6.60 11.87 11.01
CA GLY A 82 7.66 12.53 10.22
C GLY A 82 8.88 11.66 9.90
N ILE A 83 8.73 10.34 9.83
CA ILE A 83 9.80 9.45 9.35
C ILE A 83 10.09 9.78 7.88
N ALA A 84 11.35 10.03 7.53
CA ALA A 84 11.77 10.16 6.14
C ALA A 84 12.10 8.77 5.59
N LEU A 85 11.58 8.43 4.41
CA LEU A 85 11.89 7.16 3.73
C LEU A 85 13.08 7.35 2.78
N PRO A 86 13.94 6.32 2.58
CA PRO A 86 13.82 4.97 3.14
C PRO A 86 14.19 4.88 4.62
N ALA A 87 13.48 4.05 5.39
CA ALA A 87 13.73 3.88 6.83
C ALA A 87 13.31 2.50 7.35
N GLU A 88 13.91 2.11 8.48
CA GLU A 88 13.43 0.99 9.27
C GLU A 88 12.09 1.33 9.94
N MET A 89 11.17 0.37 9.88
CA MET A 89 9.86 0.45 10.50
C MET A 89 9.54 -0.81 11.30
N LYS A 90 8.74 -0.64 12.35
CA LYS A 90 8.41 -1.69 13.33
C LYS A 90 7.02 -2.28 13.09
N ALA A 91 6.83 -3.52 13.53
CA ALA A 91 5.51 -4.14 13.56
C ALA A 91 4.49 -3.24 14.28
N GLY A 92 3.31 -3.09 13.69
CA GLY A 92 2.23 -2.21 14.18
C GLY A 92 2.37 -0.74 13.78
N GLU A 93 3.48 -0.31 13.15
CA GLU A 93 3.54 1.01 12.54
C GLU A 93 2.62 1.10 11.31
N GLN A 94 2.15 2.32 11.02
CA GLN A 94 1.20 2.58 9.95
C GLN A 94 1.88 3.24 8.76
N LEU A 95 1.37 2.92 7.57
CA LEU A 95 1.67 3.55 6.30
C LEU A 95 0.36 4.11 5.75
N THR A 96 0.36 5.38 5.36
CA THR A 96 -0.69 5.90 4.49
C THR A 96 -0.20 5.82 3.06
N ILE A 97 -0.92 5.06 2.24
CA ILE A 97 -0.61 4.86 0.82
C ILE A 97 -1.68 5.59 0.04
N ILE A 98 -1.27 6.54 -0.80
CA ILE A 98 -2.15 7.18 -1.77
C ILE A 98 -2.03 6.38 -3.06
N VAL A 99 -3.16 5.90 -3.55
CA VAL A 99 -3.23 5.13 -4.79
C VAL A 99 -4.19 5.78 -5.75
N THR A 100 -3.86 5.70 -7.02
CA THR A 100 -4.73 6.05 -8.13
C THR A 100 -5.14 4.76 -8.84
N ARG A 101 -6.44 4.50 -8.89
CA ARG A 101 -6.96 3.38 -9.68
C ARG A 101 -6.95 3.74 -11.17
N SER A 102 -6.54 2.79 -11.97
CA SER A 102 -6.70 2.83 -13.43
C SER A 102 -7.78 1.82 -13.81
N ARG A 103 -8.75 2.24 -14.64
CA ARG A 103 -9.68 1.30 -15.26
C ARG A 103 -8.86 0.44 -16.21
N THR A 104 -8.88 -0.87 -16.02
CA THR A 104 -8.46 -1.79 -17.07
C THR A 104 -9.56 -1.70 -18.12
N ASP A 105 -9.36 -0.90 -19.16
CA ASP A 105 -10.28 -0.88 -20.30
C ASP A 105 -10.22 -2.27 -20.94
N VAL A 106 -11.26 -3.07 -20.71
CA VAL A 106 -11.52 -4.34 -21.40
C VAL A 106 -12.64 -4.09 -22.40
#